data_AF-A0A7D9E2E9-F1
#
_entry.id   AF-A0A7D9E2E9-F1
#
_cell.length_a   1.000
_cell.length_b   1.000
_cell.length_c   1.000
_cell.angle_alpha   90.00
_cell.angle_beta   90.00
_cell.angle_gamma   90.00
#
_symmetry.space_group_name_H-M   'P 1'
#
loop_
_entity.id
_entity.type
_entity.pdbx_description
1 polymer ?
#
loop_
_entity_poly.entity_id
_entity_poly.type
_entity_poly.pdbx_seq_one_letter_code
_entity_poly.pdbx_strand_id
1 'polypeptide(L)'
;MVMALKEISIRGDFRTTVEYLVKLLEEEQFQTNKFDTTWLDHLIAEKVQAEKPDTILAVICGSIHVADSHVNKRFSSFQHGLERGQILPAHMLTNTECVELIYDHDKYCVKVSRMGPSLHFLEMNDSSVEVDVHRLSDGGLLICFDGSCYTTYMKEEVDRYRMTIAGKTCVFQKQNDPSKLRSPSAGKLISYTVEDGGHVFQGETYAEIE
;
A
#
# COMPACT_ATOMS: atom_id res chain seq x y z
N MET A 1 29.41 -10.00 -1.57
CA MET A 1 28.74 -8.69 -1.38
C MET A 1 27.25 -8.78 -1.67
N VAL A 2 26.84 -9.26 -2.84
CA VAL A 2 25.41 -9.43 -3.21
C VAL A 2 24.61 -10.20 -2.14
N MET A 3 25.11 -11.34 -1.67
CA MET A 3 24.45 -12.12 -0.60
C MET A 3 24.20 -11.30 0.68
N ALA A 4 25.22 -10.56 1.14
CA ALA A 4 25.09 -9.73 2.34
C ALA A 4 24.09 -8.58 2.15
N LEU A 5 24.03 -7.99 0.94
CA LEU A 5 23.05 -6.94 0.62
C LEU A 5 21.62 -7.49 0.47
N LYS A 6 21.45 -8.75 0.09
CA LYS A 6 20.13 -9.41 0.07
C LYS A 6 19.62 -9.74 1.47
N GLU A 7 20.53 -9.99 2.40
CA GLU A 7 20.19 -10.28 3.80
C GLU A 7 20.03 -9.03 4.67
N ILE A 8 20.54 -7.87 4.22
CA ILE A 8 20.44 -6.64 4.98
C ILE A 8 19.02 -6.07 4.92
N SER A 9 18.36 -5.98 6.08
CA SER A 9 17.05 -5.35 6.21
C SER A 9 17.22 -3.96 6.82
N ILE A 10 17.22 -2.93 5.98
CA ILE A 10 17.23 -1.54 6.43
C ILE A 10 15.84 -0.95 6.25
N ARG A 11 15.20 -0.64 7.37
CA ARG A 11 13.87 -0.03 7.42
C ARG A 11 13.98 1.36 8.01
N GLY A 12 13.53 2.36 7.27
CA GLY A 12 13.58 3.74 7.70
C GLY A 12 12.63 4.63 6.90
N ASP A 13 12.57 5.91 7.29
CA ASP A 13 11.76 6.89 6.58
C ASP A 13 12.32 7.20 5.20
N PHE A 14 13.63 7.28 5.09
CA PHE A 14 14.36 7.49 3.84
C PHE A 14 14.49 6.20 3.02
N ARG A 15 14.56 6.36 1.70
CA ARG A 15 14.82 5.27 0.76
C ARG A 15 16.31 4.92 0.79
N THR A 16 16.62 3.64 0.68
CA THR A 16 18.00 3.15 0.58
C THR A 16 18.31 2.72 -0.85
N THR A 17 19.59 2.74 -1.23
CA THR A 17 20.05 2.34 -2.57
C THR A 17 20.37 0.85 -2.67
N VAL A 18 20.13 0.07 -1.60
CA VAL A 18 20.51 -1.35 -1.51
C VAL A 18 19.92 -2.18 -2.65
N GLU A 19 18.62 -2.03 -2.92
CA GLU A 19 17.94 -2.77 -4.01
C GLU A 19 18.56 -2.48 -5.38
N TYR A 20 18.93 -1.22 -5.63
CA TYR A 20 19.57 -0.82 -6.89
C TYR A 20 21.02 -1.31 -6.97
N LEU A 21 21.76 -1.27 -5.87
CA LEU A 21 23.11 -1.81 -5.79
C LEU A 21 23.14 -3.32 -6.07
N VAL A 22 22.19 -4.10 -5.55
CA VAL A 22 22.07 -5.53 -5.85
C VAL A 22 21.93 -5.75 -7.36
N LYS A 23 21.06 -4.99 -8.02
CA LYS A 23 20.87 -5.08 -9.48
C LYS A 23 22.15 -4.72 -10.25
N LEU A 24 22.83 -3.63 -9.88
CA LEU A 24 24.07 -3.21 -10.54
C LEU A 24 25.17 -4.26 -10.43
N LEU A 25 25.28 -4.94 -9.29
CA LEU A 25 26.28 -5.98 -9.06
C LEU A 25 25.96 -7.29 -9.80
N GLU A 26 24.71 -7.51 -10.17
CA GLU A 26 24.26 -8.68 -10.94
C GLU A 26 24.35 -8.45 -12.46
N GLU A 27 24.55 -7.21 -12.93
CA GLU A 27 24.65 -6.87 -14.35
C GLU A 27 25.91 -7.46 -15.02
N GLU A 28 25.78 -7.99 -16.24
CA GLU A 28 26.89 -8.66 -16.94
C GLU A 28 28.08 -7.72 -17.20
N GLN A 29 27.83 -6.45 -17.49
CA GLN A 29 28.88 -5.44 -17.71
C GLN A 29 29.72 -5.21 -16.45
N PHE A 30 29.10 -5.30 -15.26
CA PHE A 30 29.82 -5.23 -13.99
C PHE A 30 30.60 -6.52 -13.73
N GLN A 31 30.00 -7.69 -13.96
CA GLN A 31 30.64 -8.99 -13.78
C GLN A 31 31.86 -9.20 -14.71
N THR A 32 31.77 -8.71 -15.95
CA THR A 32 32.84 -8.81 -16.95
C THR A 32 33.85 -7.67 -16.87
N ASN A 33 33.68 -6.74 -15.92
CA ASN A 33 34.52 -5.55 -15.74
C ASN A 33 34.64 -4.69 -17.01
N LYS A 34 33.54 -4.59 -17.78
CA LYS A 34 33.43 -3.81 -19.02
C LYS A 34 32.48 -2.63 -18.82
N PHE A 35 32.80 -1.75 -17.89
CA PHE A 35 32.03 -0.53 -17.62
C PHE A 35 32.96 0.69 -17.63
N ASP A 36 32.41 1.85 -17.96
CA ASP A 36 33.10 3.14 -17.94
C ASP A 36 32.49 4.06 -16.87
N THR A 37 33.00 5.29 -16.76
CA THR A 37 32.48 6.27 -15.80
C THR A 37 31.08 6.77 -16.14
N THR A 38 30.63 6.60 -17.39
CA THR A 38 29.34 7.05 -17.91
C THR A 38 28.26 5.98 -17.84
N TRP A 39 28.63 4.73 -17.57
CA TRP A 39 27.74 3.56 -17.55
C TRP A 39 26.53 3.75 -16.63
N LEU A 40 26.76 4.23 -15.41
CA LEU A 40 25.67 4.45 -14.45
C LEU A 40 24.70 5.55 -14.92
N ASP A 41 25.23 6.61 -15.55
CA ASP A 41 24.41 7.69 -16.11
C ASP A 41 23.54 7.19 -17.26
N HIS A 42 24.07 6.29 -18.10
CA HIS A 42 23.29 5.63 -19.15
C HIS A 42 22.15 4.78 -18.57
N LEU A 43 22.40 3.97 -17.54
CA LEU A 43 21.35 3.18 -16.88
C LEU A 43 20.26 4.04 -16.23
N ILE A 44 20.64 5.21 -15.68
CA ILE A 44 19.69 6.18 -15.13
C ILE A 44 18.86 6.82 -16.25
N ALA A 45 19.50 7.18 -17.37
CA ALA A 45 18.83 7.74 -18.55
C ALA A 45 17.82 6.74 -19.16
N GLU A 46 18.16 5.46 -19.18
CA GLU A 46 17.28 4.36 -19.59
C GLU A 46 16.20 4.01 -18.56
N LYS A 47 16.19 4.69 -17.41
CA LYS A 47 15.22 4.48 -16.31
C LYS A 47 15.18 3.04 -15.81
N VAL A 48 16.34 2.38 -15.78
CA VAL A 48 16.47 1.02 -15.26
C VAL A 48 16.07 1.01 -13.78
N GLN A 49 14.98 0.32 -13.43
CA GLN A 49 14.50 0.21 -12.06
C GLN A 49 15.06 -1.04 -11.37
N ALA A 50 15.08 -1.03 -10.03
CA ALA A 50 15.33 -2.23 -9.24
C ALA A 50 14.26 -3.31 -9.52
N GLU A 51 14.55 -4.55 -9.16
CA GLU A 51 13.65 -5.67 -9.37
C GLU A 51 12.34 -5.48 -8.58
N LYS A 52 11.20 -5.40 -9.28
CA LYS A 52 9.88 -5.30 -8.66
C LYS A 52 9.36 -6.70 -8.30
N PRO A 53 8.49 -6.83 -7.26
CA PRO A 53 7.75 -8.05 -7.03
C PRO A 53 6.77 -8.31 -8.17
N ASP A 54 6.33 -9.57 -8.30
CA ASP A 54 5.25 -9.92 -9.21
C ASP A 54 3.99 -9.09 -8.92
N THR A 55 3.30 -8.69 -9.98
CA THR A 55 2.14 -7.78 -9.90
C THR A 55 1.00 -8.38 -9.08
N ILE A 56 0.70 -9.66 -9.27
CA ILE A 56 -0.39 -10.35 -8.56
C ILE A 56 -0.02 -10.50 -7.09
N LEU A 57 1.20 -10.96 -6.81
CA LEU A 57 1.71 -11.04 -5.44
C LEU A 57 1.66 -9.67 -4.74
N ALA A 58 2.07 -8.61 -5.44
CA ALA A 58 2.04 -7.25 -4.91
C ALA A 58 0.63 -6.80 -4.56
N VAL A 59 -0.34 -7.02 -5.46
CA VAL A 59 -1.74 -6.66 -5.22
C VAL A 59 -2.36 -7.47 -4.07
N ILE A 60 -2.09 -8.77 -3.98
CA ILE A 60 -2.55 -9.63 -2.88
C ILE A 60 -2.01 -9.11 -1.54
N CYS A 61 -0.69 -8.96 -1.43
CA CYS A 61 -0.06 -8.49 -0.21
C CYS A 61 -0.53 -7.08 0.18
N GLY A 62 -0.64 -6.17 -0.80
CA GLY A 62 -1.08 -4.80 -0.57
C GLY A 62 -2.52 -4.73 -0.06
N SER A 63 -3.41 -5.53 -0.67
CA SER A 63 -4.81 -5.60 -0.28
C SER A 63 -4.98 -6.13 1.14
N ILE A 64 -4.21 -7.16 1.51
CA ILE A 64 -4.21 -7.73 2.87
C ILE A 64 -3.74 -6.71 3.89
N HIS A 65 -2.65 -5.98 3.64
CA HIS A 65 -2.14 -4.98 4.58
C HIS A 65 -3.15 -3.86 4.84
N VAL A 66 -3.79 -3.35 3.79
CA VAL A 66 -4.81 -2.30 3.92
C VAL A 66 -6.04 -2.83 4.66
N ALA A 67 -6.52 -4.03 4.30
CA ALA A 67 -7.67 -4.65 4.95
C ALA A 67 -7.40 -4.96 6.43
N ASP A 68 -6.25 -5.56 6.78
CA ASP A 68 -5.89 -5.87 8.16
C ASP A 68 -5.75 -4.59 9.00
N SER A 69 -5.14 -3.53 8.45
CA SER A 69 -5.04 -2.23 9.11
C SER A 69 -6.44 -1.65 9.40
N HIS A 70 -7.35 -1.69 8.42
CA HIS A 70 -8.71 -1.17 8.58
C HIS A 70 -9.54 -1.99 9.58
N VAL A 71 -9.51 -3.32 9.50
CA VAL A 71 -10.21 -4.23 10.42
C VAL A 71 -9.69 -4.03 11.85
N ASN A 72 -8.37 -3.96 12.04
CA ASN A 72 -7.78 -3.70 13.36
C ASN A 72 -8.14 -2.31 13.90
N LYS A 73 -8.18 -1.29 13.03
CA LYS A 73 -8.61 0.07 13.42
C LYS A 73 -10.08 0.10 13.85
N ARG A 74 -10.97 -0.59 13.14
CA ARG A 74 -12.38 -0.73 13.51
C ARG A 74 -12.53 -1.44 14.85
N PHE A 75 -11.84 -2.56 15.04
CA PHE A 75 -11.87 -3.32 16.29
C PHE A 75 -11.36 -2.50 17.47
N SER A 76 -10.22 -1.81 17.31
CA SER A 76 -9.66 -0.92 18.33
C SER A 76 -10.60 0.25 18.67
N SER A 77 -11.22 0.86 17.65
CA SER A 77 -12.20 1.94 17.85
C SER A 77 -13.43 1.45 18.62
N PHE A 78 -13.90 0.24 18.31
CA PHE A 78 -15.01 -0.40 19.02
C PHE A 78 -14.67 -0.69 20.49
N GLN A 79 -13.49 -1.27 20.74
CA GLN A 79 -13.01 -1.51 22.09
C GLN A 79 -12.90 -0.21 22.89
N HIS A 80 -12.36 0.86 22.30
CA HIS A 80 -12.25 2.16 22.97
C HIS A 80 -13.62 2.77 23.28
N GLY A 81 -14.60 2.60 22.40
CA GLY A 81 -15.99 2.98 22.67
C GLY A 81 -16.55 2.23 23.88
N LEU A 82 -16.35 0.91 23.94
CA LEU A 82 -16.82 0.05 25.02
C LEU A 82 -16.18 0.41 26.37
N GLU A 83 -14.87 0.68 26.39
CA GLU A 83 -14.13 1.15 27.58
C GLU A 83 -14.70 2.46 28.13
N ARG A 84 -15.26 3.30 27.26
CA ARG A 84 -15.93 4.55 27.60
C ARG A 84 -17.43 4.39 27.91
N GLY A 85 -17.94 3.16 27.92
CA GLY A 85 -19.34 2.85 28.16
C GLY A 85 -20.27 3.13 26.96
N GLN A 86 -19.72 3.31 25.76
CA GLN A 86 -20.49 3.53 24.53
C GLN A 86 -20.62 2.22 23.74
N ILE A 87 -21.85 1.82 23.44
CA ILE A 87 -22.13 0.67 22.58
C ILE A 87 -22.21 1.18 21.14
N LEU A 88 -21.16 0.92 20.35
CA LEU A 88 -21.15 1.21 18.92
C LEU A 88 -21.98 0.19 18.14
N PRO A 89 -22.49 0.54 16.95
CA PRO A 89 -23.33 -0.35 16.17
C PRO A 89 -22.55 -1.53 15.56
N ALA A 90 -23.21 -2.67 15.43
CA ALA A 90 -22.59 -3.93 14.99
C ALA A 90 -21.97 -3.89 13.58
N HIS A 91 -22.48 -3.02 12.68
CA HIS A 91 -21.93 -2.87 11.33
C HIS A 91 -20.49 -2.33 11.31
N MET A 92 -20.02 -1.74 12.43
CA MET A 92 -18.64 -1.30 12.57
C MET A 92 -17.66 -2.47 12.68
N LEU A 93 -18.11 -3.67 13.09
CA LEU A 93 -17.29 -4.88 13.22
C LEU A 93 -17.35 -5.77 11.96
N THR A 94 -17.44 -5.14 10.79
CA THR A 94 -17.44 -5.84 9.50
C THR A 94 -16.04 -6.40 9.22
N ASN A 95 -15.98 -7.70 8.92
CA ASN A 95 -14.74 -8.42 8.59
C ASN A 95 -14.36 -8.31 7.10
N THR A 96 -15.18 -7.62 6.30
CA THR A 96 -14.99 -7.47 4.87
C THR A 96 -14.65 -6.02 4.54
N GLU A 97 -13.65 -5.85 3.69
CA GLU A 97 -13.17 -4.57 3.17
C GLU A 97 -13.07 -4.60 1.66
N CYS A 98 -13.56 -3.55 1.02
CA CYS A 98 -13.28 -3.30 -0.39
C CYS A 98 -12.07 -2.38 -0.46
N VAL A 99 -10.95 -2.92 -0.94
CA VAL A 99 -9.68 -2.21 -1.07
C VAL A 99 -9.49 -1.79 -2.52
N GLU A 100 -9.17 -0.52 -2.72
CA GLU A 100 -8.84 0.05 -4.03
C GLU A 100 -7.37 0.45 -4.05
N LEU A 101 -6.60 -0.14 -4.98
CA LEU A 101 -5.17 0.12 -5.15
C LEU A 101 -4.88 0.45 -6.61
N ILE A 102 -4.01 1.41 -6.84
CA ILE A 102 -3.49 1.69 -8.19
C ILE A 102 -2.02 1.26 -8.22
N TYR A 103 -1.68 0.34 -9.12
CA TYR A 103 -0.33 -0.17 -9.30
C TYR A 103 0.04 -0.16 -10.78
N ASP A 104 1.21 0.40 -11.11
CA ASP A 104 1.70 0.55 -12.50
C ASP A 104 0.62 1.07 -13.50
N HIS A 105 -0.19 2.05 -13.05
CA HIS A 105 -1.30 2.70 -13.76
C HIS A 105 -2.60 1.89 -13.92
N ASP A 106 -2.63 0.64 -13.46
CA ASP A 106 -3.85 -0.16 -13.43
C ASP A 106 -4.56 -0.07 -12.07
N LYS A 107 -5.89 0.03 -12.11
CA LYS A 107 -6.73 0.06 -10.91
C LYS A 107 -7.16 -1.36 -10.53
N TYR A 108 -6.85 -1.76 -9.30
CA TYR A 108 -7.26 -3.02 -8.70
C TYR A 108 -8.30 -2.76 -7.61
N CYS A 109 -9.47 -3.40 -7.76
CA CYS A 109 -10.53 -3.41 -6.76
C CYS A 109 -10.63 -4.82 -6.19
N VAL A 110 -10.17 -5.00 -4.96
CA VAL A 110 -10.10 -6.30 -4.30
C VAL A 110 -10.97 -6.29 -3.06
N LYS A 111 -11.86 -7.25 -2.94
CA LYS A 111 -12.67 -7.44 -1.75
C LYS A 111 -11.98 -8.47 -0.85
N VAL A 112 -11.55 -8.05 0.32
CA VAL A 112 -10.85 -8.88 1.30
C VAL A 112 -11.79 -9.17 2.46
N SER A 113 -11.96 -10.44 2.80
CA SER A 113 -12.76 -10.88 3.95
C SER A 113 -11.91 -11.69 4.92
N ARG A 114 -11.89 -11.28 6.18
CA ARG A 114 -11.23 -12.03 7.25
C ARG A 114 -12.12 -13.18 7.71
N MET A 115 -11.71 -14.40 7.35
CA MET A 115 -12.45 -15.64 7.66
C MET A 115 -12.04 -16.22 9.02
N GLY A 116 -10.81 -15.95 9.46
CA GLY A 116 -10.32 -16.40 10.75
C GLY A 116 -9.23 -15.49 11.33
N PRO A 117 -8.56 -15.92 12.41
CA PRO A 117 -7.48 -15.14 13.01
C PRO A 117 -6.33 -14.87 12.04
N SER A 118 -5.94 -15.88 11.24
CA SER A 118 -4.87 -15.81 10.24
C SER A 118 -5.38 -15.94 8.79
N LEU A 119 -6.53 -16.58 8.57
CA LEU A 119 -7.06 -16.83 7.23
C LEU A 119 -7.83 -15.63 6.66
N HIS A 120 -7.43 -15.20 5.46
CA HIS A 120 -8.07 -14.15 4.67
C HIS A 120 -8.50 -14.70 3.31
N PHE A 121 -9.65 -14.22 2.84
CA PHE A 121 -10.22 -14.57 1.54
C PHE A 121 -10.27 -13.32 0.68
N LEU A 122 -9.66 -13.35 -0.50
CA LEU A 122 -9.66 -12.24 -1.44
C LEU A 122 -10.52 -12.60 -2.65
N GLU A 123 -11.33 -11.66 -3.10
CA GLU A 123 -12.17 -11.77 -4.29
C GLU A 123 -11.86 -10.60 -5.23
N MET A 124 -11.63 -10.89 -6.51
CA MET A 124 -11.42 -9.88 -7.55
C MET A 124 -11.93 -10.41 -8.90
N ASN A 125 -12.85 -9.69 -9.56
CA ASN A 125 -13.34 -10.02 -10.91
C ASN A 125 -13.71 -11.51 -11.09
N ASP A 126 -14.57 -12.03 -10.21
CA ASP A 126 -15.03 -13.44 -10.18
C ASP A 126 -13.93 -14.50 -9.91
N SER A 127 -12.71 -14.07 -9.59
CA SER A 127 -11.65 -14.93 -9.07
C SER A 127 -11.56 -14.79 -7.55
N SER A 128 -11.14 -15.86 -6.88
CA SER A 128 -10.97 -15.86 -5.43
C SER A 128 -9.74 -16.63 -5.00
N VAL A 129 -9.12 -16.20 -3.91
CA VAL A 129 -7.93 -16.83 -3.34
C VAL A 129 -7.96 -16.81 -1.82
N GLU A 130 -7.55 -17.92 -1.22
CA GLU A 130 -7.30 -18.04 0.21
C GLU A 130 -5.83 -17.76 0.53
N VAL A 131 -5.59 -16.95 1.56
CA VAL A 131 -4.25 -16.53 1.97
C VAL A 131 -4.13 -16.61 3.48
N ASP A 132 -3.05 -17.21 3.97
CA ASP A 132 -2.76 -17.30 5.39
C ASP A 132 -1.79 -16.18 5.80
N VAL A 133 -2.12 -15.49 6.89
CA VAL A 133 -1.46 -14.26 7.32
C VAL A 133 -1.10 -14.35 8.79
N HIS A 134 0.19 -14.21 9.07
CA HIS A 134 0.73 -14.23 10.44
C HIS A 134 1.42 -12.92 10.74
N ARG A 135 1.09 -12.30 11.88
CA ARG A 135 1.73 -11.06 12.30
C ARG A 135 3.07 -11.35 12.97
N LEU A 136 4.11 -10.68 12.49
CA LEU A 136 5.46 -10.81 13.02
C LEU A 136 5.67 -9.86 14.21
N SER A 137 6.59 -10.22 15.10
CA SER A 137 6.92 -9.43 16.29
C SER A 137 7.50 -8.05 15.98
N ASP A 138 8.04 -7.87 14.78
CA ASP A 138 8.66 -6.64 14.30
C ASP A 138 7.67 -5.71 13.56
N GLY A 139 6.37 -6.02 13.61
CA GLY A 139 5.30 -5.24 12.99
C GLY A 139 5.03 -5.56 11.52
N GLY A 140 5.78 -6.48 10.91
CA GLY A 140 5.49 -7.00 9.58
C GLY A 140 4.38 -8.06 9.55
N LEU A 141 4.01 -8.47 8.34
CA LEU A 141 3.14 -9.62 8.10
C LEU A 141 3.91 -10.68 7.30
N LEU A 142 3.78 -11.93 7.73
CA LEU A 142 4.16 -13.09 6.94
C LEU A 142 2.91 -13.58 6.19
N ILE A 143 2.94 -13.45 4.87
CA ILE A 143 1.81 -13.78 4.00
C ILE A 143 2.17 -15.04 3.22
N CYS A 144 1.37 -16.09 3.37
CA CYS A 144 1.58 -17.36 2.69
C CYS A 144 0.53 -17.55 1.59
N PHE A 145 1.01 -17.61 0.35
CA PHE A 145 0.21 -17.74 -0.87
C PHE A 145 0.86 -18.81 -1.78
N ASP A 146 0.03 -19.70 -2.31
CA ASP A 146 0.44 -20.77 -3.24
C ASP A 146 1.65 -21.62 -2.75
N GLY A 147 1.63 -21.99 -1.47
CA GLY A 147 2.68 -22.80 -0.84
C GLY A 147 3.98 -22.06 -0.53
N SER A 148 4.08 -20.76 -0.84
CA SER A 148 5.23 -19.91 -0.54
C SER A 148 4.88 -18.84 0.48
N CYS A 149 5.80 -18.51 1.38
CA CYS A 149 5.60 -17.48 2.40
C CYS A 149 6.53 -16.30 2.18
N TYR A 150 5.97 -15.10 2.24
CA TYR A 150 6.65 -13.85 1.98
C TYR A 150 6.57 -12.93 3.19
N THR A 151 7.72 -12.42 3.62
CA THR A 151 7.77 -11.38 4.64
C THR A 151 7.44 -10.03 3.99
N THR A 152 6.45 -9.33 4.54
CA THR A 152 5.90 -8.12 3.96
C THR A 152 5.79 -6.99 4.98
N TYR A 153 6.09 -5.77 4.54
CA TYR A 153 6.01 -4.57 5.36
C TYR A 153 5.32 -3.47 4.59
N MET A 154 4.31 -2.82 5.17
CA MET A 154 3.65 -1.66 4.59
C MET A 154 3.92 -0.42 5.43
N LYS A 155 4.21 0.69 4.75
CA LYS A 155 4.22 2.04 5.31
C LYS A 155 3.21 2.89 4.55
N GLU A 156 2.25 3.43 5.28
CA GLU A 156 1.27 4.37 4.74
C GLU A 156 1.85 5.79 4.68
N GLU A 157 1.80 6.41 3.50
CA GLU A 157 2.03 7.83 3.27
C GLU A 157 0.70 8.52 2.91
N VAL A 158 0.71 9.85 2.77
CA VAL A 158 -0.51 10.64 2.52
C VAL A 158 -1.25 10.17 1.26
N ASP A 159 -0.53 10.07 0.14
CA ASP A 159 -1.12 9.76 -1.19
C ASP A 159 -0.79 8.35 -1.70
N ARG A 160 -0.06 7.55 -0.93
CA ARG A 160 0.44 6.23 -1.39
C ARG A 160 0.70 5.26 -0.25
N TYR A 161 0.70 3.98 -0.59
CA TYR A 161 1.19 2.90 0.26
C TYR A 161 2.53 2.41 -0.28
N ARG A 162 3.57 2.46 0.54
CA ARG A 162 4.88 1.91 0.22
C ARG A 162 4.98 0.53 0.85
N MET A 163 5.20 -0.50 0.05
CA MET A 163 5.28 -1.87 0.54
C MET A 163 6.58 -2.53 0.11
N THR A 164 7.16 -3.34 0.99
CA THR A 164 8.32 -4.19 0.70
C THR A 164 7.90 -5.64 0.87
N ILE A 165 8.10 -6.46 -0.17
CA ILE A 165 7.77 -7.89 -0.23
C ILE A 165 9.05 -8.66 -0.48
N ALA A 166 9.48 -9.49 0.47
CA ALA A 166 10.69 -10.30 0.36
C ALA A 166 11.93 -9.51 -0.12
N GLY A 167 12.09 -8.27 0.38
CA GLY A 167 13.20 -7.38 0.03
C GLY A 167 13.03 -6.58 -1.26
N LYS A 168 11.90 -6.72 -1.98
CA LYS A 168 11.57 -5.92 -3.17
C LYS A 168 10.54 -4.85 -2.84
N THR A 169 10.80 -3.59 -3.18
CA THR A 169 9.88 -2.50 -2.90
C THR A 169 8.91 -2.24 -4.06
N CYS A 170 7.63 -2.03 -3.71
CA CYS A 170 6.56 -1.62 -4.60
C CYS A 170 5.76 -0.46 -3.98
N VAL A 171 5.12 0.36 -4.80
CA VAL A 171 4.37 1.54 -4.35
C VAL A 171 2.99 1.52 -4.99
N PHE A 172 1.96 1.53 -4.15
CA PHE A 172 0.58 1.67 -4.57
C PHE A 172 0.14 3.12 -4.39
N GLN A 173 -0.50 3.68 -5.40
CA GLN A 173 -1.12 4.99 -5.28
C GLN A 173 -2.52 4.84 -4.71
N LYS A 174 -2.89 5.74 -3.81
CA LYS A 174 -4.27 5.86 -3.34
C LYS A 174 -5.08 6.50 -4.47
N GLN A 175 -6.29 6.01 -4.70
CA GLN A 175 -7.16 6.67 -5.66
C GLN A 175 -7.56 8.04 -5.10
N ASN A 176 -7.06 9.10 -5.73
CA ASN A 176 -7.48 10.47 -5.47
C ASN A 176 -7.73 11.16 -6.81
N ASP A 177 -8.97 11.59 -7.03
CA ASP A 177 -9.36 12.34 -8.23
C ASP A 177 -9.55 13.81 -7.82
N PRO A 178 -8.50 14.66 -7.93
CA PRO A 178 -8.57 16.04 -7.49
C PRO A 178 -9.49 16.90 -8.36
N SER A 179 -9.93 16.41 -9.53
CA SER A 179 -10.93 17.10 -10.35
C SER A 179 -12.32 17.11 -9.72
N LYS A 180 -12.55 16.24 -8.73
CA LYS A 180 -13.81 16.12 -8.01
C LYS A 180 -13.65 16.60 -6.57
N LEU A 181 -14.33 17.68 -6.22
CA LEU A 181 -14.46 18.13 -4.83
C LEU A 181 -15.41 17.18 -4.09
N ARG A 182 -14.89 16.46 -3.09
CA ARG A 182 -15.68 15.53 -2.26
C ARG A 182 -15.78 16.07 -0.83
N SER A 183 -16.99 16.16 -0.31
CA SER A 183 -17.21 16.49 1.11
C SER A 183 -16.75 15.33 1.99
N PRO A 184 -15.99 15.59 3.08
CA PRO A 184 -15.58 14.56 4.02
C PRO A 184 -16.73 14.13 4.97
N SER A 185 -17.80 14.94 5.06
CA SER A 185 -18.91 14.75 5.98
C SER A 185 -20.24 14.75 5.24
N ALA A 186 -21.18 13.96 5.74
CA ALA A 186 -22.59 14.08 5.37
C ALA A 186 -23.21 15.30 6.07
N GLY A 187 -24.18 15.95 5.44
CA GLY A 187 -24.84 17.12 5.99
C GLY A 187 -25.73 17.82 4.96
N LYS A 188 -26.44 18.86 5.38
CA LYS A 188 -27.19 19.74 4.51
C LYS A 188 -26.25 20.83 3.99
N LEU A 189 -26.18 20.99 2.67
CA LEU A 189 -25.49 22.14 2.07
C LEU A 189 -26.26 23.43 2.38
N ILE A 190 -25.60 24.38 3.04
CA ILE A 190 -26.18 25.67 3.42
C ILE A 190 -25.96 26.68 2.28
N SER A 191 -24.70 26.84 1.87
CA SER A 191 -24.30 27.87 0.93
C SER A 191 -23.03 27.45 0.18
N TYR A 192 -22.85 28.01 -1.02
CA TYR A 192 -21.56 28.07 -1.70
C TYR A 192 -20.97 29.46 -1.46
N THR A 193 -19.72 29.52 -1.03
CA THR A 193 -18.99 30.78 -0.82
C THR A 193 -18.31 31.28 -2.10
N VAL A 194 -18.27 30.44 -3.13
CA VAL A 194 -17.63 30.69 -4.42
C VAL A 194 -18.69 30.62 -5.52
N GLU A 195 -18.66 31.59 -6.43
CA GLU A 195 -19.56 31.64 -7.59
C GLU A 195 -19.16 30.62 -8.68
N ASP A 196 -20.10 30.30 -9.56
CA ASP A 196 -19.87 29.38 -10.67
C ASP A 196 -18.73 29.88 -11.58
N GLY A 197 -17.74 29.01 -11.81
CA GLY A 197 -16.54 29.33 -12.59
C GLY A 197 -15.47 30.14 -11.83
N GLY A 198 -15.68 30.41 -10.54
CA GLY A 198 -14.69 31.04 -9.66
C GLY A 198 -13.44 30.18 -9.49
N HIS A 199 -12.27 30.85 -9.46
CA HIS A 199 -11.01 30.20 -9.12
C HIS A 199 -10.88 30.03 -7.59
N VAL A 200 -10.36 28.89 -7.14
CA VAL A 200 -10.14 28.59 -5.72
C VAL A 200 -8.71 28.15 -5.47
N PHE A 201 -8.17 28.55 -4.32
CA PHE A 201 -6.82 28.17 -3.87
C PHE A 201 -6.85 27.01 -2.86
N GLN A 202 -5.68 26.42 -2.62
CA GLN A 202 -5.54 25.35 -1.63
C GLN A 202 -5.91 25.87 -0.22
N GLY A 203 -6.84 25.18 0.44
CA GLY A 203 -7.30 25.52 1.79
C GLY A 203 -8.38 26.61 1.83
N GLU A 204 -8.76 27.16 0.67
CA GLU A 204 -9.86 28.11 0.58
C GLU A 204 -11.22 27.42 0.76
N THR A 205 -12.10 28.04 1.53
CA THR A 205 -13.46 27.54 1.76
C THR A 205 -14.33 27.81 0.55
N TYR A 206 -14.92 26.76 -0.04
CA TYR A 206 -15.80 26.86 -1.20
C TYR A 206 -17.28 26.56 -0.91
N ALA A 207 -17.58 25.93 0.23
CA ALA A 207 -18.94 25.56 0.62
C ALA A 207 -19.07 25.44 2.14
N GLU A 208 -20.29 25.67 2.64
CA GLU A 208 -20.68 25.49 4.04
C GLU A 208 -21.74 24.40 4.17
N ILE A 209 -21.53 23.49 5.12
CA ILE A 209 -22.43 22.36 5.40
C ILE A 209 -22.83 22.34 6.89
N GLU A 210 -24.07 21.92 7.16
CA GLU A 210 -24.62 21.64 8.50
C GLU A 210 -24.81 20.14 8.74
#